data_AF-A0A0F9H3I8-F1
#
_entry.id   AF-A0A0F9H3I8-F1
#
_cell.length_a   1.000
_cell.length_b   1.000
_cell.length_c   1.000
_cell.angle_alpha   90.00
_cell.angle_beta   90.00
_cell.angle_gamma   90.00
#
_symmetry.space_group_name_H-M   'P 1'
#
loop_
_entity.id
_entity.type
_entity.pdbx_description
1 polymer ?
#
loop_
_entity_poly.entity_id
_entity_poly.type
_entity_poly.pdbx_seq_one_letter_code
_entity_poly.pdbx_strand_id
1 'polypeptide(L)'
;MRKTPTEWFNIWSKIIENKKEISRRDLSDLSLASIWTIKALTKDFVDGEAYITHSKAVFKWWTPRIELTLSNLSDKDKERLK
;
A
#
# COMPACT_ATOMS: atom_id res chain seq x y z
N MET A 1 18.38 14.65 12.57
CA MET A 1 18.76 13.83 11.38
C MET A 1 17.61 13.81 10.40
N ARG A 2 17.89 13.97 9.09
CA ARG A 2 16.88 13.84 8.03
C ARG A 2 16.61 12.35 7.81
N LYS A 3 15.34 11.95 7.76
CA LYS A 3 14.95 10.57 7.44
C LYS A 3 15.32 10.21 6.00
N THR A 4 15.78 8.99 5.82
CA THR A 4 16.02 8.34 4.52
C THR A 4 14.69 7.98 3.83
N PRO A 5 14.68 7.76 2.50
CA PRO A 5 13.49 7.31 1.80
C PRO A 5 12.87 6.03 2.39
N THR A 6 13.68 5.03 2.72
CA THR A 6 13.22 3.76 3.30
C THR A 6 12.54 3.96 4.66
N GLU A 7 13.06 4.84 5.51
CA GLU A 7 12.41 5.19 6.77
C GLU A 7 11.05 5.87 6.56
N TRP A 8 10.94 6.72 5.53
CA TRP A 8 9.66 7.31 5.16
C TRP A 8 8.66 6.26 4.69
N PHE A 9 9.09 5.34 3.83
CA PHE A 9 8.21 4.30 3.28
C PHE A 9 7.64 3.42 4.38
N ASN A 10 8.47 2.98 5.32
CA ASN A 10 8.03 2.20 6.49
C ASN A 10 6.97 2.92 7.34
N ILE A 11 7.09 4.25 7.49
CA ILE A 11 6.09 5.04 8.23
C ILE A 11 4.80 5.15 7.42
N TRP A 12 4.91 5.50 6.14
CA TRP A 12 3.75 5.69 5.27
C TRP A 12 2.96 4.41 5.06
N SER A 13 3.62 3.27 4.85
CA SER A 13 2.96 1.97 4.68
C SER A 13 2.11 1.61 5.88
N LYS A 14 2.64 1.80 7.11
CA LYS A 14 1.86 1.59 8.35
C LYS A 14 0.66 2.52 8.48
N ILE A 15 0.81 3.79 8.11
CA ILE A 15 -0.30 4.75 8.15
C ILE A 15 -1.39 4.35 7.14
N ILE A 16 -1.00 4.06 5.91
CA ILE A 16 -1.90 3.71 4.80
C ILE A 16 -2.60 2.38 5.06
N GLU A 17 -1.88 1.37 5.59
CA GLU A 17 -2.46 0.08 5.98
C GLU A 17 -3.59 0.23 7.01
N ASN A 18 -3.40 1.10 8.00
CA ASN A 18 -4.39 1.36 9.05
C ASN A 18 -5.57 2.20 8.55
N LYS A 19 -5.33 3.21 7.71
CA LYS A 19 -6.38 4.09 7.20
C LYS A 19 -7.13 3.51 6.00
N LYS A 20 -6.54 2.53 5.29
CA LYS A 20 -6.95 1.96 4.00
C LYS A 20 -6.95 2.94 2.83
N GLU A 21 -7.28 4.19 3.08
CA GLU A 21 -7.23 5.27 2.10
C GLU A 21 -6.80 6.57 2.80
N ILE A 22 -5.85 7.31 2.23
CA ILE A 22 -5.35 8.56 2.82
C ILE A 22 -4.89 9.57 1.77
N SER A 23 -5.28 10.83 1.94
CA SER A 23 -4.82 11.90 1.07
C SER A 23 -3.35 12.25 1.33
N ARG A 24 -2.70 12.90 0.36
CA ARG A 24 -1.33 13.41 0.57
C ARG A 24 -1.22 14.37 1.76
N ARG A 25 -2.25 15.18 2.00
CA ARG A 25 -2.24 16.16 3.10
C ARG A 25 -2.30 15.43 4.44
N ASP A 26 -3.23 14.50 4.60
CA ASP A 26 -3.35 13.74 5.84
C ASP A 26 -2.11 12.88 6.10
N LEU A 27 -1.50 12.31 5.04
CA LEU A 27 -0.22 11.59 5.18
C LEU A 27 0.91 12.52 5.62
N SER A 28 0.92 13.77 5.15
CA SER A 28 1.85 14.82 5.60
C SER A 28 1.68 15.06 7.10
N ASP A 29 0.44 15.27 7.53
CA ASP A 29 0.12 15.61 8.92
C ASP A 29 0.44 14.45 9.87
N LEU A 30 0.13 13.21 9.49
CA LEU A 30 0.37 12.03 10.32
C LEU A 30 1.83 11.57 10.36
N SER A 31 2.57 11.72 9.27
CA SER A 31 3.98 11.30 9.21
C SER A 31 4.96 12.40 9.60
N LEU A 32 4.49 13.65 9.69
CA LEU A 32 5.32 14.86 9.82
C LEU A 32 6.28 15.07 8.64
N ALA A 33 6.06 14.37 7.52
CA ALA A 33 6.73 14.68 6.27
C ALA A 33 6.15 15.97 5.68
N SER A 34 6.96 16.73 4.96
CA SER A 34 6.41 17.82 4.15
C SER A 34 5.66 17.26 2.93
N ILE A 35 4.65 17.98 2.45
CA ILE A 35 3.93 17.64 1.21
C ILE A 35 4.90 17.50 0.03
N TRP A 36 5.95 18.33 -0.03
CA TRP A 36 7.00 18.27 -1.05
C TRP A 36 7.81 16.98 -0.98
N THR A 37 8.17 16.53 0.23
CA THR A 37 8.84 15.24 0.45
C THR A 37 7.98 14.09 -0.03
N ILE A 38 6.69 14.08 0.31
CA ILE A 38 5.77 13.04 -0.16
C ILE A 38 5.68 13.07 -1.68
N LYS A 39 5.48 14.24 -2.28
CA LYS A 39 5.39 14.39 -3.74
C LYS A 39 6.66 13.90 -4.45
N ALA A 40 7.84 14.24 -3.92
CA ALA A 40 9.12 13.85 -4.49
C ALA A 40 9.34 12.33 -4.46
N LEU A 41 8.90 11.65 -3.41
CA LEU A 41 9.12 10.22 -3.22
C LEU A 41 7.91 9.35 -3.60
N THR A 42 6.81 9.93 -4.08
CA THR A 42 5.57 9.19 -4.37
C THR A 42 5.79 8.07 -5.39
N LYS A 43 6.57 8.33 -6.45
CA LYS A 43 6.82 7.34 -7.49
C LYS A 43 7.62 6.16 -6.94
N ASP A 44 8.76 6.44 -6.32
CA ASP A 44 9.64 5.42 -5.74
C ASP A 44 8.92 4.59 -4.66
N PHE A 45 8.07 5.24 -3.87
CA PHE A 45 7.26 4.59 -2.85
C PHE A 45 6.27 3.59 -3.47
N VAL A 46 5.48 4.03 -4.45
CA VAL A 46 4.46 3.18 -5.10
C VAL A 46 5.10 2.05 -5.92
N ASP A 47 6.23 2.31 -6.58
CA ASP A 47 6.95 1.28 -7.33
C ASP A 47 7.60 0.23 -6.39
N GLY A 48 7.96 0.62 -5.16
CA GLY A 48 8.56 -0.25 -4.15
C GLY A 48 7.56 -1.00 -3.25
N GLU A 49 6.31 -0.55 -3.18
CA GLU A 49 5.28 -1.09 -2.27
C GLU A 49 4.15 -1.78 -3.03
N ALA A 50 4.23 -3.11 -3.13
CA ALA A 50 3.31 -3.93 -3.91
C ALA A 50 1.82 -3.80 -3.53
N TYR A 51 1.53 -3.33 -2.31
CA TYR A 51 0.18 -3.21 -1.77
C TYR A 51 -0.34 -1.77 -1.75
N ILE A 52 0.40 -0.81 -2.29
CA ILE A 52 0.02 0.60 -2.25
C ILE A 52 -0.18 1.11 -3.66
N THR A 53 -1.35 1.69 -3.90
CA THR A 53 -1.65 2.39 -5.14
C THR A 53 -1.84 3.87 -4.86
N HIS A 54 -1.51 4.73 -5.82
CA HIS A 54 -1.74 6.16 -5.72
C HIS A 54 -2.53 6.64 -6.95
N SER A 55 -3.77 7.06 -6.74
CA SER A 55 -4.65 7.54 -7.81
C SER A 55 -5.47 8.73 -7.31
N LYS A 56 -5.80 9.68 -8.20
CA LYS A 56 -6.59 10.88 -7.85
C LYS A 56 -6.10 11.62 -6.60
N ALA A 57 -4.77 11.67 -6.40
CA ALA A 57 -4.09 12.29 -5.23
C ALA A 57 -4.31 11.61 -3.87
N VAL A 58 -4.69 10.33 -3.88
CA VAL A 58 -4.96 9.53 -2.69
C VAL A 58 -4.16 8.23 -2.74
N PHE A 59 -3.57 7.84 -1.61
CA PHE A 59 -2.93 6.55 -1.41
C PHE A 59 -3.97 5.54 -0.91
N LYS A 60 -3.98 4.34 -1.49
CA LYS A 60 -4.89 3.27 -1.12
C LYS A 60 -4.12 1.99 -0.83
N TRP A 61 -4.43 1.37 0.31
CA TRP A 61 -3.99 0.02 0.63
C TRP A 61 -4.82 -0.97 -0.19
N TRP A 62 -4.19 -1.58 -1.18
CA TRP A 62 -4.76 -2.67 -1.94
C TRP A 62 -4.40 -3.99 -1.26
N THR A 63 -5.34 -4.55 -0.50
CA THR A 63 -5.32 -5.98 -0.20
C THR A 63 -5.83 -6.71 -1.44
N PRO A 64 -5.03 -7.55 -2.12
CA PRO A 64 -5.60 -8.53 -3.02
C PRO A 64 -6.64 -9.31 -2.21
N ARG A 65 -7.90 -9.31 -2.65
CA ARG A 65 -8.86 -10.29 -2.16
C ARG A 65 -8.36 -11.65 -2.62
N ILE A 66 -7.47 -12.24 -1.84
CA ILE A 66 -7.32 -13.69 -1.76
C ILE A 66 -8.55 -14.20 -0.96
N GLU A 67 -9.76 -13.82 -1.38
CA GLU A 67 -10.82 -14.81 -1.47
C GLU A 67 -10.51 -15.57 -2.76
N LEU A 68 -9.40 -16.30 -2.74
CA LEU A 68 -9.24 -17.46 -3.61
C LEU A 68 -10.43 -18.34 -3.23
N THR A 69 -11.53 -18.23 -3.97
CA THR A 69 -12.13 -19.26 -4.84
C THR A 69 -11.70 -20.73 -4.62
N LEU A 70 -11.22 -21.13 -3.45
CA LEU A 70 -11.13 -22.52 -3.01
C LEU A 70 -12.52 -23.05 -2.66
N SER A 71 -13.48 -22.16 -2.37
CA SER A 71 -14.89 -22.50 -2.19
C SER A 71 -15.58 -22.94 -3.49
N ASN A 72 -14.99 -22.66 -4.65
CA ASN A 72 -15.53 -22.98 -5.98
C ASN A 72 -14.67 -23.98 -6.78
N LEU A 73 -13.61 -24.55 -6.20
CA LEU A 73 -12.92 -25.66 -6.85
C LEU A 73 -13.81 -26.90 -6.78
N SER A 74 -14.10 -27.49 -7.95
CA SER A 74 -14.74 -28.79 -8.02
C SER A 74 -13.84 -29.84 -7.37
N ASP A 75 -14.40 -30.92 -6.82
CA ASP A 75 -13.62 -31.99 -6.20
C ASP A 75 -12.57 -32.59 -7.17
N LYS A 76 -12.85 -32.50 -8.47
CA LYS A 76 -11.95 -32.92 -9.55
C LYS A 76 -10.69 -32.04 -9.67
N ASP A 77 -10.80 -30.74 -9.39
CA ASP A 77 -9.65 -29.83 -9.42
C ASP A 77 -8.79 -29.98 -8.16
N LYS A 78 -9.39 -30.36 -7.03
CA LYS A 78 -8.67 -30.70 -5.79
C LYS A 78 -7.92 -32.02 -5.90
N GLU A 79 -8.43 -32.98 -6.67
CA GLU A 79 -7.79 -34.28 -6.88
C GLU A 79 -6.53 -34.20 -7.76
N ARG A 80 -6.45 -33.25 -8.70
CA ARG A 80 -5.27 -33.06 -9.59
C ARG A 80 -4.10 -32.31 -8.93
N LEU A 81 -4.32 -31.76 -7.74
CA LEU A 81 -3.32 -31.00 -6.97
C LEU A 81 -2.68 -31.82 -5.84
N LYS A 82 -3.03 -33.11 -5.70
CA LYS A 82 -2.32 -34.10 -4.87
C LYS A 82 -1.26 -34.81 -5.68
#